data_AF-A0A7C6BFJ4-F1
#
_entry.id   AF-A0A7C6BFJ4-F1
#
_cell.length_a   1.000
_cell.length_b   1.000
_cell.length_c   1.000
_cell.angle_alpha   90.00
_cell.angle_beta   90.00
_cell.angle_gamma   90.00
#
_symmetry.space_group_name_H-M   'P 1'
#
loop_
_entity.id
_entity.type
_entity.pdbx_description
1 polymer ?
#
loop_
_entity_poly.entity_id
_entity_poly.type
_entity_poly.pdbx_seq_one_letter_code
_entity_poly.pdbx_strand_id
1 'polypeptide(L)'
;MKRLIAKFKKDQAQHRKRRVRLVLCASIALMLVLLLAGCTPQKKDISLAQIYQQMEETGVLPEMLPLDEEEGYNLIGLEYDQYTEQVVMVSQNSLLADEVILLRAKDKASADATYKLLEGRMDAKAREARDYSPEQYAIIKDGILKQDGQTLILLVSPRVNELNDVYNQQK
;
A
#
# COMPACT_ATOMS: atom_id res chain seq x y z
N MET A 1 -11.49 -71.25 -37.29
CA MET A 1 -12.29 -70.17 -36.68
C MET A 1 -11.85 -69.73 -35.27
N LYS A 2 -11.59 -70.63 -34.31
CA LYS A 2 -11.24 -70.24 -32.91
C LYS A 2 -10.02 -69.29 -32.76
N ARG A 3 -8.99 -69.44 -33.59
CA ARG A 3 -7.78 -68.57 -33.57
C ARG A 3 -8.02 -67.14 -34.06
N LEU A 4 -8.98 -66.92 -34.96
CA LEU A 4 -9.28 -65.59 -35.52
C LEU A 4 -10.02 -64.71 -34.49
N ILE A 5 -10.97 -65.32 -33.77
CA ILE A 5 -11.75 -64.66 -32.71
C ILE A 5 -10.85 -64.27 -31.53
N ALA A 6 -9.87 -65.12 -31.18
CA ALA A 6 -8.90 -64.83 -30.11
C ALA A 6 -8.00 -63.63 -30.45
N LYS A 7 -7.56 -63.51 -31.71
CA LYS A 7 -6.72 -62.38 -32.17
C LYS A 7 -7.52 -61.07 -32.15
N PHE A 8 -8.75 -61.09 -32.65
CA PHE A 8 -9.63 -59.91 -32.65
C PHE A 8 -9.95 -59.41 -31.23
N LYS A 9 -10.22 -60.32 -30.29
CA LYS A 9 -10.50 -59.97 -28.88
C LYS A 9 -9.27 -59.40 -28.16
N LYS A 10 -8.06 -59.87 -28.51
CA LYS A 10 -6.78 -59.38 -27.98
C LYS A 10 -6.46 -57.97 -28.49
N ASP A 11 -6.68 -57.71 -29.78
CA ASP A 11 -6.47 -56.38 -30.38
C ASP A 11 -7.45 -55.35 -29.82
N GLN A 12 -8.74 -55.70 -29.67
CA GLN A 12 -9.76 -54.85 -29.03
C GLN A 12 -9.42 -54.52 -27.56
N ALA A 13 -8.92 -55.50 -26.79
CA ALA A 13 -8.47 -55.29 -25.42
C ALA A 13 -7.22 -54.40 -25.35
N GLN A 14 -6.31 -54.52 -26.30
CA GLN A 14 -5.08 -53.73 -26.38
C GLN A 14 -5.35 -52.28 -26.80
N HIS A 15 -6.28 -52.06 -27.74
CA HIS A 15 -6.77 -50.72 -28.12
C HIS A 15 -7.54 -50.05 -26.98
N ARG A 16 -8.38 -50.79 -26.24
CA ARG A 16 -9.10 -50.28 -25.06
C ARG A 16 -8.13 -49.85 -23.95
N LYS A 17 -7.09 -50.63 -23.64
CA LYS A 17 -6.06 -50.27 -22.66
C LYS A 17 -5.25 -49.03 -23.05
N ARG A 18 -4.93 -48.88 -24.35
CA ARG A 18 -4.24 -47.68 -24.88
C ARG A 18 -5.11 -46.43 -24.79
N ARG A 19 -6.40 -46.52 -25.14
CA ARG A 19 -7.36 -45.41 -25.02
C ARG A 19 -7.58 -45.00 -23.56
N VAL A 20 -7.72 -45.95 -22.64
CA VAL A 20 -7.87 -45.66 -21.20
C VAL A 20 -6.61 -45.00 -20.62
N ARG A 21 -5.40 -45.46 -20.99
CA ARG A 21 -4.14 -44.80 -20.57
C ARG A 21 -4.02 -43.38 -21.12
N LEU A 22 -4.42 -43.16 -22.37
CA LEU A 22 -4.34 -41.84 -23.00
C LEU A 22 -5.32 -40.83 -22.37
N VAL A 23 -6.55 -41.28 -22.06
CA VAL A 23 -7.55 -40.46 -21.34
C VAL A 23 -7.12 -40.19 -19.90
N LEU A 24 -6.55 -41.17 -19.21
CA LEU A 24 -6.05 -41.03 -17.83
C LEU A 24 -4.87 -40.03 -17.73
N CYS A 25 -3.92 -40.09 -18.66
CA CYS A 25 -2.82 -39.12 -18.72
C CYS A 25 -3.31 -37.71 -19.06
N ALA A 26 -4.30 -37.58 -19.96
CA ALA A 26 -4.89 -36.28 -20.30
C ALA A 26 -5.66 -35.65 -19.12
N SER A 27 -6.36 -36.46 -18.31
CA SER A 27 -7.04 -35.96 -17.10
C SER A 27 -6.08 -35.51 -16.01
N ILE A 28 -4.94 -36.19 -15.84
CA ILE A 28 -3.91 -35.79 -14.86
C ILE A 28 -3.22 -34.48 -15.29
N ALA A 29 -2.93 -34.33 -16.58
CA ALA A 29 -2.34 -33.10 -17.12
C ALA A 29 -3.30 -31.89 -16.99
N LEU A 30 -4.61 -32.09 -17.18
CA LEU A 30 -5.62 -31.04 -17.03
C LEU A 30 -5.79 -30.59 -15.56
N MET A 31 -5.63 -31.50 -14.60
CA MET A 31 -5.71 -31.20 -13.16
C MET A 31 -4.49 -30.40 -12.65
N LEU A 32 -3.31 -30.60 -13.25
CA LEU A 32 -2.08 -29.87 -12.92
C LEU A 32 -2.09 -28.40 -13.39
N VAL A 33 -2.82 -28.07 -14.45
CA VAL A 33 -2.94 -26.69 -14.96
C VAL A 33 -3.85 -25.83 -14.07
N LEU A 34 -4.82 -26.44 -13.36
CA LEU A 34 -5.74 -25.76 -12.43
C LEU A 34 -5.08 -25.36 -11.10
N LEU A 35 -3.93 -25.95 -10.74
CA LEU A 35 -3.23 -25.66 -9.49
C LEU A 35 -2.34 -24.40 -9.55
N LEU A 36 -2.13 -23.81 -10.72
CA LEU A 36 -1.33 -22.60 -10.92
C LEU A 36 -2.16 -21.29 -10.89
N ALA A 37 -3.48 -21.38 -10.71
CA ALA A 37 -4.39 -20.23 -10.78
C ALA A 37 -4.73 -19.58 -9.42
N GLY A 38 -4.10 -19.99 -8.31
CA GLY A 38 -4.62 -19.67 -6.97
C GLY A 38 -3.56 -19.24 -5.97
N CYS A 39 -2.92 -18.10 -6.21
CA CYS A 39 -2.41 -17.19 -5.16
C CYS A 39 -2.03 -15.87 -5.82
N THR A 40 -3.03 -15.15 -6.33
CA THR A 40 -2.89 -13.71 -6.55
C THR A 40 -3.01 -13.07 -5.17
N PRO A 41 -1.97 -12.39 -4.63
CA PRO A 41 -2.13 -11.62 -3.42
C PRO A 41 -3.25 -10.61 -3.66
N GLN A 42 -4.38 -10.80 -2.98
CA GLN A 42 -5.47 -9.85 -3.03
C GLN A 42 -4.96 -8.60 -2.32
N LYS A 43 -4.66 -7.56 -3.11
CA LYS A 43 -4.27 -6.24 -2.60
C LYS A 43 -5.37 -5.81 -1.63
N LYS A 44 -5.07 -5.84 -0.34
CA LYS A 44 -6.00 -5.43 0.70
C LYS A 44 -6.05 -3.91 0.61
N ASP A 45 -7.15 -3.38 0.11
CA ASP A 45 -7.38 -1.93 0.06
C ASP A 45 -7.60 -1.45 1.49
N ILE A 46 -6.50 -1.15 2.17
CA ILE A 46 -6.48 -0.61 3.53
C ILE A 46 -6.66 0.91 3.45
N SER A 47 -7.52 1.46 4.30
CA SER A 47 -7.75 2.91 4.34
C SER A 47 -6.56 3.64 4.95
N LEU A 48 -6.35 4.91 4.59
CA LEU A 48 -5.28 5.73 5.16
C LEU A 48 -5.43 5.89 6.68
N ALA A 49 -6.66 5.94 7.19
CA ALA A 49 -6.93 5.93 8.62
C ALA A 49 -6.45 4.64 9.30
N GLN A 50 -6.62 3.48 8.67
CA GLN A 50 -6.11 2.20 9.18
C GLN A 50 -4.58 2.13 9.12
N ILE A 51 -3.96 2.70 8.08
CA ILE A 51 -2.50 2.83 8.01
C ILE A 51 -1.99 3.71 9.17
N TYR A 52 -2.63 4.84 9.40
CA TYR A 52 -2.27 5.72 10.51
C TYR A 52 -2.44 5.03 11.88
N GLN A 53 -3.53 4.29 12.09
CA GLN A 53 -3.69 3.51 13.32
C GLN A 53 -2.52 2.52 13.53
N GLN A 54 -2.07 1.84 12.46
CA GLN A 54 -0.90 0.97 12.55
C GLN A 54 0.40 1.75 12.84
N MET A 55 0.52 2.98 12.34
CA MET A 55 1.62 3.88 12.70
C MET A 55 1.57 4.25 14.19
N GLU A 56 0.40 4.54 14.76
CA GLU A 56 0.24 4.79 16.20
C GLU A 56 0.60 3.55 17.04
N GLU A 57 0.20 2.36 16.59
CA GLU A 57 0.49 1.09 17.26
C GLU A 57 2.00 0.78 17.36
N THR A 58 2.85 1.42 16.55
CA THR A 58 4.31 1.32 16.70
C THR A 58 4.83 1.96 17.99
N GLY A 59 4.06 2.89 18.59
CA GLY A 59 4.43 3.64 19.78
C GLY A 59 5.55 4.66 19.57
N VAL A 60 5.90 4.98 18.32
CA VAL A 60 6.97 5.95 18.02
C VAL A 60 6.48 7.39 17.92
N LEU A 61 5.18 7.58 17.67
CA LEU A 61 4.55 8.89 17.65
C LEU A 61 4.29 9.38 19.08
N PRO A 62 4.47 10.68 19.36
CA PRO A 62 3.96 11.29 20.58
C PRO A 62 2.42 11.33 20.56
N GLU A 63 1.80 11.95 21.56
CA GLU A 63 0.38 12.27 21.47
C GLU A 63 0.14 13.21 20.27
N MET A 64 -0.77 12.79 19.38
CA MET A 64 -1.10 13.49 18.14
C MET A 64 -2.49 14.12 18.24
N LEU A 65 -2.64 15.30 17.64
CA LEU A 65 -3.91 15.98 17.45
C LEU A 65 -4.34 15.85 15.98
N PRO A 66 -5.58 15.40 15.72
CA PRO A 66 -6.16 15.51 14.39
C PRO A 66 -6.49 16.98 14.08
N LEU A 67 -6.24 17.40 12.85
CA LEU A 67 -6.69 18.70 12.36
C LEU A 67 -8.02 18.57 11.62
N ASP A 68 -8.94 19.47 11.92
CA ASP A 68 -10.19 19.58 11.19
C ASP A 68 -10.02 20.25 9.82
N GLU A 69 -11.14 20.49 9.11
CA GLU A 69 -11.10 21.06 7.76
C GLU A 69 -10.54 22.48 7.70
N GLU A 70 -10.92 23.31 8.66
CA GLU A 70 -10.48 24.69 8.74
C GLU A 70 -9.00 24.75 9.12
N GLU A 71 -8.57 23.94 10.08
CA GLU A 71 -7.19 23.85 10.53
C GLU A 71 -6.25 23.35 9.42
N GLY A 72 -6.63 22.30 8.68
CA GLY A 72 -5.83 21.81 7.56
C GLY A 72 -5.77 22.77 6.37
N TYR A 73 -6.88 23.46 6.07
CA TYR A 73 -6.86 24.54 5.08
C TYR A 73 -5.92 25.67 5.51
N ASN A 74 -6.00 26.10 6.76
CA ASN A 74 -5.14 27.16 7.28
C ASN A 74 -3.66 26.75 7.35
N LEU A 75 -3.37 25.47 7.62
CA LEU A 75 -2.01 24.98 7.76
C LEU A 75 -1.27 24.81 6.42
N ILE A 76 -1.93 24.23 5.42
CA ILE A 76 -1.29 23.84 4.14
C ILE A 76 -2.11 24.20 2.90
N GLY A 77 -3.23 24.91 3.02
CA GLY A 77 -4.13 25.19 1.90
C GLY A 77 -4.87 23.95 1.41
N LEU A 78 -5.15 22.99 2.29
CA LEU A 78 -5.81 21.74 1.93
C LEU A 78 -7.27 21.99 1.54
N GLU A 79 -7.62 21.80 0.27
CA GLU A 79 -9.00 21.85 -0.21
C GLU A 79 -9.64 20.46 -0.12
N TYR A 80 -10.47 20.25 0.91
CA TYR A 80 -10.97 18.93 1.30
C TYR A 80 -11.79 18.21 0.20
N ASP A 81 -12.42 18.95 -0.71
CA ASP A 81 -13.15 18.42 -1.87
C ASP A 81 -12.24 17.83 -2.98
N GLN A 82 -10.92 17.90 -2.80
CA GLN A 82 -9.92 17.32 -3.71
C GLN A 82 -9.49 15.90 -3.30
N TYR A 83 -9.99 15.36 -2.18
CA TYR A 83 -9.54 14.08 -1.63
C TYR A 83 -10.69 13.10 -1.36
N THR A 84 -10.39 11.81 -1.48
CA THR A 84 -11.31 10.72 -1.09
C THR A 84 -11.00 10.17 0.30
N GLU A 85 -9.77 10.37 0.78
CA GLU A 85 -9.35 10.02 2.14
C GLU A 85 -8.29 11.03 2.60
N GLN A 86 -8.29 11.32 3.90
CA GLN A 86 -7.38 12.27 4.53
C GLN A 86 -7.08 11.86 5.97
N VAL A 87 -5.84 12.04 6.37
CA VAL A 87 -5.38 11.97 7.75
C VAL A 87 -4.36 13.09 7.91
N VAL A 88 -4.63 14.03 8.81
CA VAL A 88 -3.74 15.17 9.10
C VAL A 88 -3.57 15.21 10.61
N MET A 89 -2.39 14.82 11.06
CA MET A 89 -2.07 14.65 12.46
C MET A 89 -0.81 15.45 12.77
N VAL A 90 -0.87 16.30 13.77
CA VAL A 90 0.28 17.07 14.29
C VAL A 90 0.55 16.69 15.73
N SER A 91 1.78 16.85 16.22
CA SER A 91 2.03 16.65 17.65
C SER A 91 1.16 17.59 18.50
N GLN A 92 0.58 17.05 19.57
CA GLN A 92 -0.07 17.86 20.60
C GLN A 92 0.94 18.80 21.30
N ASN A 93 2.22 18.41 21.35
CA ASN A 93 3.28 19.24 21.89
C ASN A 93 3.88 20.13 20.80
N SER A 94 3.60 21.43 20.85
CA SER A 94 4.13 22.43 19.90
C SER A 94 5.67 22.51 19.80
N LEU A 95 6.42 21.91 20.74
CA LEU A 95 7.88 21.82 20.68
C LEU A 95 8.39 20.66 19.81
N LEU A 96 7.51 19.72 19.44
CA LEU A 96 7.84 18.56 18.61
C LEU A 96 7.38 18.81 17.18
N ALA A 97 8.26 18.50 16.22
CA ALA A 97 7.97 18.68 14.81
C ALA A 97 7.10 17.56 14.22
N ASP A 98 6.84 16.48 14.98
CA ASP A 98 6.11 15.30 14.54
C ASP A 98 4.80 15.65 13.82
N GLU A 99 4.66 15.11 12.61
CA GLU A 99 3.54 15.39 11.72
C GLU A 99 3.35 14.21 10.76
N VAL A 100 2.11 13.75 10.63
CA VAL A 100 1.71 12.70 9.70
C VAL A 100 0.56 13.23 8.85
N ILE A 101 0.81 13.37 7.55
CA ILE A 101 -0.20 13.72 6.56
C ILE A 101 -0.28 12.59 5.53
N LEU A 102 -1.43 11.94 5.45
CA LEU A 102 -1.75 10.92 4.45
C LEU A 102 -2.98 11.39 3.67
N LEU A 103 -2.85 11.55 2.36
CA LEU A 103 -3.95 12.02 1.51
C LEU A 103 -4.14 11.08 0.33
N ARG A 104 -5.38 10.80 -0.04
CA ARG A 104 -5.72 10.14 -1.31
C ARG A 104 -6.49 11.13 -2.17
N ALA A 105 -5.82 11.70 -3.17
CA ALA A 105 -6.42 12.68 -4.06
C ALA A 105 -7.43 12.03 -5.02
N LYS A 106 -8.49 12.77 -5.38
CA LYS A 106 -9.53 12.28 -6.31
C LYS A 106 -9.00 12.02 -7.72
N ASP A 107 -7.95 12.73 -8.13
CA ASP A 107 -7.30 12.60 -9.42
C ASP A 107 -5.80 12.97 -9.33
N LYS A 108 -5.08 12.75 -10.43
CA LYS A 108 -3.64 13.02 -10.52
C LYS A 108 -3.32 14.52 -10.47
N ALA A 109 -4.20 15.39 -10.96
CA ALA A 109 -3.96 16.82 -10.98
C ALA A 109 -4.05 17.39 -9.55
N SER A 110 -5.07 16.98 -8.78
CA SER A 110 -5.16 17.27 -7.35
C SER A 110 -3.93 16.74 -6.61
N ALA A 111 -3.47 15.52 -6.91
CA ALA A 111 -2.26 14.97 -6.27
C ALA A 111 -1.02 15.84 -6.53
N ASP A 112 -0.79 16.24 -7.79
CA ASP A 112 0.38 17.01 -8.19
C ASP A 112 0.37 18.43 -7.60
N ALA A 113 -0.78 19.09 -7.60
CA ALA A 113 -0.95 20.40 -6.97
C ALA A 113 -0.66 20.34 -5.46
N THR A 114 -1.19 19.31 -4.80
CA THR A 114 -1.02 19.12 -3.36
C THR A 114 0.42 18.78 -2.98
N TYR A 115 1.13 18.01 -3.81
CA TYR A 115 2.55 17.72 -3.55
C TYR A 115 3.36 19.01 -3.40
N LYS A 116 3.05 20.04 -4.19
CA LYS A 116 3.69 21.37 -4.07
C LYS A 116 3.34 22.10 -2.77
N LEU A 117 2.10 21.95 -2.29
CA LEU A 117 1.70 22.49 -0.99
C LEU A 117 2.47 21.81 0.15
N LEU A 118 2.62 20.48 0.10
CA LEU A 118 3.36 19.70 1.09
C LEU A 118 4.87 19.98 1.07
N GLU A 119 5.47 20.20 -0.11
CA GLU A 119 6.85 20.71 -0.22
C GLU A 119 6.97 22.07 0.50
N GLY A 120 6.04 22.99 0.22
CA GLY A 120 5.99 24.29 0.88
C GLY A 120 5.84 24.20 2.40
N ARG A 121 5.02 23.27 2.90
CA ARG A 121 4.86 22.99 4.33
C ARG A 121 6.17 22.50 4.96
N MET A 122 6.84 21.53 4.33
CA MET A 122 8.12 21.01 4.82
C MET A 122 9.17 22.12 4.91
N ASP A 123 9.25 22.97 3.89
CA ASP A 123 10.16 24.11 3.86
C ASP A 123 9.82 25.17 4.92
N ALA A 124 8.53 25.45 5.13
CA ALA A 124 8.09 26.40 6.16
C ALA A 124 8.47 25.91 7.57
N LYS A 125 8.14 24.66 7.90
CA LYS A 125 8.55 24.03 9.16
C LYS A 125 10.06 24.09 9.36
N ALA A 126 10.82 23.76 8.32
CA ALA A 126 12.28 23.77 8.39
C ALA A 126 12.83 25.20 8.57
N ARG A 127 12.21 26.22 7.99
CA ARG A 127 12.61 27.62 8.27
C ARG A 127 12.35 28.00 9.71
N GLU A 128 11.15 27.72 10.21
CA GLU A 128 10.78 27.99 11.61
C GLU A 128 11.73 27.29 12.58
N ALA A 129 11.90 25.97 12.44
CA ALA A 129 12.72 25.19 13.36
C ALA A 129 14.20 25.59 13.35
N ARG A 130 14.74 26.10 12.24
CA ARG A 130 16.15 26.51 12.13
C ARG A 130 16.54 27.56 13.16
N ASP A 131 15.63 28.49 13.44
CA ASP A 131 15.89 29.63 14.32
C ASP A 131 15.62 29.29 15.81
N TYR A 132 14.80 28.26 16.07
CA TYR A 132 14.36 27.89 17.43
C TYR A 132 14.96 26.59 17.99
N SER A 133 15.15 25.57 17.16
CA SER A 133 15.64 24.25 17.58
C SER A 133 16.39 23.52 16.44
N PRO A 134 17.74 23.50 16.49
CA PRO A 134 18.55 22.74 15.54
C PRO A 134 18.21 21.24 15.51
N GLU A 135 17.77 20.68 16.64
CA GLU A 135 17.33 19.28 16.73
C GLU A 135 16.05 19.04 15.93
N GLN A 136 15.02 19.87 16.13
CA GLN A 136 13.78 19.76 15.37
C GLN A 136 14.00 20.04 13.88
N TYR A 137 14.92 20.97 13.56
CA TYR A 137 15.32 21.21 12.17
C TYR A 137 15.88 19.95 11.51
N ALA A 138 16.76 19.22 12.19
CA ALA A 138 17.31 17.96 11.68
C ALA A 138 16.20 16.91 11.45
N ILE A 139 15.28 16.75 12.42
CA ILE A 139 14.14 15.83 12.30
C ILE A 139 13.28 16.15 11.08
N ILE A 140 13.00 17.43 10.82
CA ILE A 140 12.22 17.87 9.65
C ILE A 140 12.99 17.59 8.35
N LYS A 141 14.31 17.84 8.33
CA LYS A 141 15.14 17.59 7.15
C LYS A 141 15.25 16.13 6.76
N ASP A 142 15.16 15.23 7.74
CA ASP A 142 15.10 13.77 7.54
C ASP A 142 13.68 13.26 7.26
N GLY A 143 12.68 14.15 7.32
CA GLY A 143 11.29 13.87 7.02
C GLY A 143 11.09 13.31 5.60
N ILE A 144 10.02 12.53 5.43
CA ILE A 144 9.68 11.85 4.18
C ILE A 144 8.51 12.57 3.53
N LEU A 145 8.67 12.98 2.28
CA LEU A 145 7.59 13.46 1.40
C LEU A 145 7.55 12.61 0.13
N LYS A 146 6.42 11.95 -0.12
CA LYS A 146 6.25 11.00 -1.24
C LYS A 146 4.90 11.16 -1.95
N GLN A 147 4.88 10.76 -3.21
CA GLN A 147 3.68 10.61 -4.02
C GLN A 147 3.70 9.23 -4.69
N ASP A 148 2.72 8.41 -4.34
CA ASP A 148 2.49 7.07 -4.89
C ASP A 148 1.16 7.08 -5.65
N GLY A 149 1.22 7.43 -6.94
CA GLY A 149 0.04 7.65 -7.77
C GLY A 149 -0.78 8.86 -7.28
N GLN A 150 -1.94 8.59 -6.69
CA GLN A 150 -2.83 9.59 -6.10
C GLN A 150 -2.69 9.69 -4.57
N THR A 151 -1.88 8.84 -3.96
CA THR A 151 -1.62 8.90 -2.52
C THR A 151 -0.40 9.77 -2.24
N LEU A 152 -0.54 10.70 -1.31
CA LEU A 152 0.50 11.62 -0.85
C LEU A 152 0.79 11.37 0.61
N ILE A 153 2.05 11.49 0.98
CA ILE A 153 2.55 11.15 2.31
C ILE A 153 3.56 12.21 2.72
N LEU A 154 3.32 12.85 3.86
CA LEU A 154 4.32 13.63 4.58
C LEU A 154 4.47 13.00 5.98
N LEU A 155 5.68 12.61 6.33
CA LEU A 155 6.02 12.07 7.64
C LEU A 155 7.20 12.84 8.21
N VAL A 156 7.03 13.39 9.40
CA VAL A 156 8.09 13.99 10.20
C VAL A 156 8.05 13.32 11.56
N SER A 157 9.17 12.72 11.96
CA SER A 157 9.34 12.09 13.28
C SER A 157 10.81 11.71 13.48
N PRO A 158 11.33 11.67 14.72
CA PRO A 158 12.65 11.09 15.00
C PRO A 158 12.81 9.65 14.49
N ARG A 159 11.70 8.91 14.34
CA ARG A 159 11.66 7.51 13.87
C ARG A 159 10.90 7.36 12.55
N VAL A 160 11.04 8.34 11.65
CA VAL A 160 10.31 8.44 10.37
C VAL A 160 10.38 7.18 9.49
N ASN A 161 11.50 6.45 9.51
CA ASN A 161 11.66 5.23 8.71
C ASN A 161 10.70 4.12 9.13
N GLU A 162 10.40 3.99 10.42
CA GLU A 162 9.48 2.96 10.92
C GLU A 162 8.03 3.26 10.51
N LEU A 163 7.65 4.54 10.55
CA LEU A 163 6.36 5.00 10.03
C LEU A 163 6.25 4.71 8.52
N ASN A 164 7.30 5.03 7.78
CA ASN A 164 7.33 4.77 6.35
C ASN A 164 7.30 3.27 6.03
N ASP A 165 7.90 2.41 6.86
CA ASP A 165 7.84 0.96 6.69
C ASP A 165 6.42 0.42 6.88
N VAL A 166 5.66 0.92 7.87
CA VAL A 166 4.24 0.60 8.04
C VAL A 166 3.46 0.88 6.76
N TYR A 167 3.70 2.03 6.12
CA TYR A 167 3.05 2.36 4.85
C TYR A 167 3.50 1.44 3.69
N ASN A 168 4.80 1.17 3.55
CA ASN A 168 5.31 0.39 2.42
C ASN A 168 4.89 -1.09 2.47
N GLN A 169 4.55 -1.62 3.66
CA GLN A 169 4.02 -2.98 3.81
C GLN A 169 2.60 -3.15 3.25
N GLN A 170 1.90 -2.05 2.95
CA GLN A 170 0.52 -2.08 2.43
C GLN A 170 0.45 -2.09 0.89
N LYS A 171 1.60 -2.05 0.21
CA LYS A 171 1.72 -1.91 -1.25
C LYS A 171 1.68 -3.22 -2.03
#